data_AF-A0A2M7ABK4-F1
#
_entry.id   AF-A0A2M7ABK4-F1
#
_cell.length_a   1.000
_cell.length_b   1.000
_cell.length_c   1.000
_cell.angle_alpha   90.00
_cell.angle_beta   90.00
_cell.angle_gamma   90.00
#
_symmetry.space_group_name_H-M   'P 1'
#
loop_
_entity.id
_entity.type
_entity.pdbx_description
1 polymer ?
#
loop_
_entity_poly.entity_id
_entity_poly.type
_entity_poly.pdbx_seq_one_letter_code
_entity_poly.pdbx_strand_id
1 'polypeptide(L)'
;MYQKNGEDSSVGYDFGRIIPQQKMWGIYFQHYPQIEFLRSFASPDSVLFSYTQPFEDYPNGYYEDKWQNEKVNRFVPWYDLFHGLNCVNYWDAMGTNWYAFYSRDLRTTPWAEQITETIREINGGVGNLLITARRQQNGIAIHYSPASFHTETILGGKERVESPRAFCNLLEDLGLQYDFMSKEQMAQGKLKDYKVLVLPYSRAISEGEAKAIREFAAKGGTVIADGEAGAMDGHCRSATTNMLEGVTLARPAQPVWKYREVRTDALGSSYRKEMSSLLAKIRVQPRFRLVPKDGKDPVGCEVVEFADGKATYLGLLQGREFVTKEKEDHAPRPVRIVLPGKYHVYSVRDKRYLGFTDSLQTGIEPAVVKLYALLPCAINAVELTGVMKQYNRGTGVSYQIGVKSSPDIATPHVFHLEIRRPDGSVYREYTRNLSAPAGKGQGSFRLALNDPKGVWTIVAADVASGVNIARKFEVQ
;
A
#
# COMPACT_ATOMS: atom_id res chain seq x y z
N MET A 1 -13.71 -31.23 15.19
CA MET A 1 -12.97 -29.99 15.54
C MET A 1 -12.32 -29.31 14.33
N TYR A 2 -12.57 -29.77 13.09
CA TYR A 2 -12.47 -28.94 11.90
C TYR A 2 -13.91 -28.55 11.52
N GLN A 3 -14.32 -27.30 11.76
CA GLN A 3 -15.55 -26.82 11.13
C GLN A 3 -15.27 -26.58 9.64
N LYS A 4 -16.34 -26.71 8.86
CA LYS A 4 -16.38 -26.81 7.39
C LYS A 4 -15.85 -25.60 6.59
N ASN A 5 -15.17 -24.65 7.23
CA ASN A 5 -14.57 -23.47 6.59
C ASN A 5 -13.12 -23.37 7.10
N GLY A 6 -12.13 -23.55 6.23
CA GLY A 6 -10.70 -23.63 6.55
C GLY A 6 -10.05 -22.32 7.04
N GLU A 7 -10.71 -21.55 7.89
CA GLU A 7 -10.24 -20.24 8.36
C GLU A 7 -9.15 -20.32 9.45
N ASP A 8 -8.87 -21.50 10.02
CA ASP A 8 -8.05 -21.64 11.23
C ASP A 8 -6.52 -21.47 11.05
N SER A 9 -5.98 -21.48 9.82
CA SER A 9 -4.56 -21.13 9.62
C SER A 9 -4.30 -19.62 9.69
N SER A 10 -5.36 -18.80 9.66
CA SER A 10 -5.26 -17.35 9.55
C SER A 10 -5.26 -16.61 10.90
N VAL A 11 -5.66 -17.29 11.97
CA VAL A 11 -6.04 -16.64 13.23
C VAL A 11 -5.65 -17.52 14.43
N GLY A 12 -4.77 -17.00 15.29
CA GLY A 12 -4.29 -17.72 16.49
C GLY A 12 -2.77 -17.71 16.67
N TYR A 13 -2.01 -17.32 15.64
CA TYR A 13 -0.60 -16.99 15.77
C TYR A 13 -0.42 -15.62 16.41
N ASP A 14 0.64 -15.44 17.19
CA ASP A 14 1.06 -14.13 17.71
C ASP A 14 1.97 -13.44 16.69
N PHE A 15 1.36 -12.80 15.70
CA PHE A 15 2.05 -12.13 14.60
C PHE A 15 2.95 -10.98 15.08
N GLY A 16 2.60 -10.32 16.19
CA GLY A 16 3.44 -9.30 16.82
C GLY A 16 4.78 -9.84 17.32
N ARG A 17 4.83 -11.12 17.71
CA ARG A 17 6.08 -11.83 18.07
C ARG A 17 6.78 -12.43 16.86
N ILE A 18 6.00 -13.02 15.96
CA ILE A 18 6.52 -13.87 14.89
C ILE A 18 7.10 -13.03 13.76
N ILE A 19 6.36 -12.02 13.28
CA ILE A 19 6.74 -11.24 12.09
C ILE A 19 8.12 -10.56 12.24
N PRO A 20 8.43 -9.89 13.37
CA PRO A 20 9.74 -9.23 13.52
C PRO A 20 10.94 -10.18 13.47
N GLN A 21 10.75 -11.50 13.63
CA GLN A 21 11.84 -12.48 13.72
C GLN A 21 12.30 -13.03 12.37
N GLN A 22 11.58 -12.77 11.28
CA GLN A 22 11.91 -13.32 9.96
C GLN A 22 12.12 -12.21 8.93
N LYS A 23 12.93 -12.53 7.90
CA LYS A 23 13.25 -11.63 6.78
C LYS A 23 12.40 -11.88 5.55
N MET A 24 11.53 -12.88 5.57
CA MET A 24 10.66 -13.21 4.45
C MET A 24 9.28 -13.62 4.97
N TRP A 25 8.23 -12.96 4.49
CA TRP A 25 6.85 -13.25 4.86
C TRP A 25 5.92 -13.27 3.66
N GLY A 26 5.13 -14.34 3.60
CA GLY A 26 4.03 -14.50 2.66
C GLY A 26 2.71 -14.62 3.39
N ILE A 27 1.70 -13.89 2.94
CA ILE A 27 0.31 -14.06 3.36
C ILE A 27 -0.56 -14.35 2.14
N TYR A 28 -1.77 -14.86 2.34
CA TYR A 28 -2.75 -14.88 1.26
C TYR A 28 -3.44 -13.52 1.17
N PHE A 29 -3.53 -12.98 -0.05
CA PHE A 29 -4.15 -11.69 -0.33
C PHE A 29 -5.57 -11.55 0.26
N GLN A 30 -6.31 -12.65 0.34
CA GLN A 30 -7.71 -12.70 0.78
C GLN A 30 -7.90 -12.51 2.30
N HIS A 31 -6.84 -12.68 3.10
CA HIS A 31 -6.94 -12.70 4.56
C HIS A 31 -6.72 -11.33 5.21
N TYR A 32 -7.49 -10.33 4.78
CA TYR A 32 -7.49 -9.02 5.45
C TYR A 32 -7.91 -9.18 6.94
N PRO A 33 -7.28 -8.49 7.92
CA PRO A 33 -6.27 -7.44 7.78
C PRO A 33 -4.81 -7.93 7.97
N GLN A 34 -4.47 -9.18 7.65
CA GLN A 34 -3.09 -9.70 7.84
C GLN A 34 -2.03 -8.88 7.10
N ILE A 35 -2.37 -8.32 5.94
CA ILE A 35 -1.47 -7.43 5.20
C ILE A 35 -1.05 -6.22 6.03
N GLU A 36 -1.96 -5.71 6.86
CA GLU A 36 -1.69 -4.62 7.80
C GLU A 36 -0.79 -5.06 8.95
N PHE A 37 -0.88 -6.32 9.39
CA PHE A 37 0.03 -6.87 10.40
C PHE A 37 1.45 -6.97 9.84
N LEU A 38 1.61 -7.48 8.62
CA LEU A 38 2.92 -7.49 7.93
C LEU A 38 3.48 -6.08 7.85
N ARG A 39 2.69 -5.13 7.34
CA ARG A 39 3.09 -3.74 7.20
C ARG A 39 3.51 -3.09 8.53
N SER A 40 2.84 -3.45 9.63
CA SER A 40 3.05 -2.82 10.94
C SER A 40 4.17 -3.45 11.76
N PHE A 41 4.47 -4.74 11.54
CA PHE A 41 5.40 -5.51 12.39
C PHE A 41 6.68 -5.94 11.67
N ALA A 42 6.70 -5.95 10.32
CA ALA A 42 7.88 -6.36 9.57
C ALA A 42 9.07 -5.42 9.77
N SER A 43 10.28 -5.98 9.66
CA SER A 43 11.49 -5.18 9.61
C SER A 43 11.60 -4.48 8.24
N PRO A 44 12.22 -3.28 8.15
CA PRO A 44 12.35 -2.55 6.89
C PRO A 44 13.09 -3.29 5.77
N ASP A 45 13.91 -4.29 6.11
CA ASP A 45 14.67 -5.12 5.18
C ASP A 45 14.01 -6.47 4.86
N SER A 46 12.77 -6.69 5.33
CA SER A 46 12.03 -7.92 5.04
C SER A 46 11.52 -7.94 3.59
N VAL A 47 11.55 -9.12 2.98
CA VAL A 47 10.82 -9.43 1.75
C VAL A 47 9.38 -9.77 2.13
N LEU A 48 8.43 -8.97 1.68
CA LEU A 48 7.01 -9.08 2.00
C LEU A 48 6.24 -9.29 0.71
N PHE A 49 5.38 -10.30 0.69
CA PHE A 49 4.56 -10.62 -0.46
C PHE A 49 3.20 -11.18 -0.09
N SER A 50 2.25 -11.03 -1.01
CA SER A 50 1.03 -11.81 -0.99
C SER A 50 1.18 -12.99 -1.96
N TYR A 51 0.61 -14.13 -1.58
CA TYR A 51 0.18 -15.15 -2.52
C TYR A 51 -1.15 -14.70 -3.10
N THR A 52 -1.13 -14.37 -4.37
CA THR A 52 -2.33 -14.06 -5.12
C THR A 52 -2.67 -15.19 -6.06
N GLN A 53 -3.96 -15.47 -6.09
CA GLN A 53 -4.62 -16.36 -7.02
C GLN A 53 -5.90 -15.63 -7.44
N PRO A 54 -6.43 -15.86 -8.64
CA PRO A 54 -7.66 -15.22 -9.11
C PRO A 54 -8.93 -15.62 -8.34
N PHE A 55 -8.84 -16.17 -7.11
CA PHE A 55 -9.99 -16.56 -6.26
C PHE A 55 -10.05 -15.87 -4.91
N GLU A 56 -11.28 -15.73 -4.42
CA GLU A 56 -11.64 -15.82 -3.01
C GLU A 56 -12.49 -17.08 -2.81
N ASP A 57 -12.35 -17.76 -1.67
CA ASP A 57 -13.26 -18.82 -1.25
C ASP A 57 -14.68 -18.24 -1.17
N TYR A 58 -15.50 -18.48 -2.20
CA TYR A 58 -16.94 -18.25 -2.12
C TYR A 58 -17.60 -19.54 -1.60
N PRO A 59 -18.51 -19.46 -0.62
CA PRO A 59 -19.19 -20.62 -0.04
C PRO A 59 -19.92 -21.52 -1.04
N ASN A 60 -20.15 -21.04 -2.27
CA ASN A 60 -20.98 -21.70 -3.28
C ASN A 60 -20.24 -22.10 -4.56
N GLY A 61 -18.90 -22.03 -4.62
CA GLY A 61 -18.11 -22.82 -5.58
C GLY A 61 -18.36 -22.63 -7.10
N TYR A 62 -18.87 -21.49 -7.57
CA TYR A 62 -18.96 -21.21 -9.01
C TYR A 62 -18.27 -19.89 -9.38
N TYR A 63 -17.54 -19.95 -10.48
CA TYR A 63 -16.21 -19.37 -10.62
C TYR A 63 -16.06 -18.46 -11.85
N GLU A 64 -17.15 -18.08 -12.53
CA GLU A 64 -17.03 -17.81 -13.97
C GLU A 64 -17.04 -16.34 -14.41
N ASP A 65 -17.35 -15.35 -13.55
CA ASP A 65 -17.81 -14.06 -14.11
C ASP A 65 -17.05 -12.78 -13.72
N LYS A 66 -16.10 -12.80 -12.77
CA LYS A 66 -15.39 -11.57 -12.34
C LYS A 66 -13.94 -11.45 -12.82
N TRP A 67 -13.36 -12.49 -13.43
CA TRP A 67 -11.90 -12.60 -13.63
C TRP A 67 -11.46 -12.60 -15.11
N GLN A 68 -12.42 -12.40 -16.02
CA GLN A 68 -12.13 -11.78 -17.32
C GLN A 68 -11.90 -10.27 -17.17
N ASN A 69 -12.25 -9.69 -16.02
CA ASN A 69 -12.09 -8.26 -15.80
C ASN A 69 -10.61 -7.91 -15.60
N GLU A 70 -10.06 -7.26 -16.62
CA GLU A 70 -8.68 -6.80 -16.63
C GLU A 70 -8.33 -5.88 -15.44
N LYS A 71 -9.24 -5.00 -15.00
CA LYS A 71 -8.98 -4.08 -13.89
C LYS A 71 -8.71 -4.86 -12.61
N VAL A 72 -9.49 -5.91 -12.37
CA VAL A 72 -9.30 -6.79 -11.23
C VAL A 72 -7.96 -7.54 -11.30
N ASN A 73 -7.57 -8.03 -12.48
CA ASN A 73 -6.30 -8.74 -12.68
C ASN A 73 -5.07 -7.84 -12.45
N ARG A 74 -5.20 -6.53 -12.73
CA ARG A 74 -4.14 -5.54 -12.52
C ARG A 74 -4.10 -4.95 -11.09
N PHE A 75 -5.09 -5.27 -10.24
CA PHE A 75 -5.23 -4.67 -8.91
C PHE A 75 -4.11 -5.04 -7.94
N VAL A 76 -3.84 -6.34 -7.81
CA VAL A 76 -3.10 -6.89 -6.67
C VAL A 76 -1.66 -6.33 -6.56
N PRO A 77 -0.86 -6.23 -7.64
CA PRO A 77 0.49 -5.69 -7.51
C PRO A 77 0.54 -4.27 -6.94
N TRP A 78 -0.46 -3.45 -7.26
CA TRP A 78 -0.55 -2.11 -6.74
C TRP A 78 -1.08 -2.07 -5.31
N TYR A 79 -2.07 -2.91 -4.99
CA TYR A 79 -2.55 -3.06 -3.63
C TYR A 79 -1.40 -3.47 -2.70
N ASP A 80 -0.66 -4.51 -3.06
CA ASP A 80 0.52 -4.98 -2.33
C ASP A 80 1.54 -3.85 -2.14
N LEU A 81 1.89 -3.14 -3.21
CA LEU A 81 2.84 -2.02 -3.14
C LEU A 81 2.33 -0.88 -2.24
N PHE A 82 1.05 -0.52 -2.32
CA PHE A 82 0.44 0.52 -1.47
C PHE A 82 0.33 0.10 -0.01
N HIS A 83 0.33 -1.20 0.26
CA HIS A 83 0.35 -1.80 1.59
C HIS A 83 1.77 -2.14 2.08
N GLY A 84 2.80 -1.68 1.36
CA GLY A 84 4.20 -1.78 1.80
C GLY A 84 4.87 -3.12 1.50
N LEU A 85 4.23 -3.98 0.69
CA LEU A 85 4.88 -5.18 0.18
C LEU A 85 5.84 -4.82 -0.96
N ASN A 86 6.88 -5.64 -1.13
CA ASN A 86 7.94 -5.43 -2.11
C ASN A 86 8.10 -6.60 -3.10
N CYS A 87 7.18 -7.56 -3.05
CA CYS A 87 7.13 -8.72 -3.93
C CYS A 87 5.67 -9.19 -4.06
N VAL A 88 5.34 -9.87 -5.15
CA VAL A 88 4.04 -10.52 -5.37
C VAL A 88 4.33 -11.94 -5.84
N ASN A 89 3.69 -12.93 -5.23
CA ASN A 89 3.81 -14.34 -5.59
C ASN A 89 2.46 -14.89 -6.07
N TYR A 90 2.51 -15.92 -6.91
CA TYR A 90 1.35 -16.44 -7.61
C TYR A 90 1.13 -17.91 -7.30
N TRP A 91 -0.12 -18.29 -7.04
CA TRP A 91 -0.53 -19.68 -6.89
C TRP A 91 -1.50 -20.06 -8.02
N ASP A 92 -1.19 -20.97 -8.94
CA ASP A 92 0.06 -21.74 -9.10
C ASP A 92 0.63 -21.59 -10.52
N ALA A 93 1.90 -21.92 -10.71
CA ALA A 93 2.64 -21.74 -11.95
C ALA A 93 2.06 -22.56 -13.10
N MET A 94 1.74 -23.84 -12.88
CA MET A 94 1.19 -24.76 -13.89
C MET A 94 0.01 -25.52 -13.30
N GLY A 95 -1.06 -25.70 -14.07
CA GLY A 95 -2.18 -26.49 -13.58
C GLY A 95 -3.23 -26.83 -14.61
N THR A 96 -4.10 -27.77 -14.24
CA THR A 96 -5.29 -28.13 -15.01
C THR A 96 -6.41 -27.10 -14.91
N ASN A 97 -6.21 -26.08 -14.09
CA ASN A 97 -7.22 -25.14 -13.66
C ASN A 97 -6.95 -23.77 -14.28
N TRP A 98 -8.02 -23.03 -14.55
CA TRP A 98 -8.06 -21.76 -15.27
C TRP A 98 -7.40 -20.57 -14.53
N TYR A 99 -6.80 -20.82 -13.37
CA TYR A 99 -6.07 -19.84 -12.56
C TYR A 99 -4.55 -19.96 -12.65
N ALA A 100 -4.05 -20.98 -13.35
CA ALA A 100 -2.62 -21.15 -13.52
C ALA A 100 -2.01 -20.00 -14.35
N PHE A 101 -0.77 -19.67 -14.05
CA PHE A 101 -0.02 -18.67 -14.83
C PHE A 101 0.20 -19.17 -16.27
N TYR A 102 0.46 -20.47 -16.41
CA TYR A 102 0.54 -21.17 -17.70
C TYR A 102 -0.58 -22.20 -17.84
N SER A 103 -1.23 -22.23 -19.00
CA SER A 103 -2.17 -23.29 -19.37
C SER A 103 -1.47 -24.63 -19.58
N ARG A 104 -2.24 -25.72 -19.73
CA ARG A 104 -1.68 -27.08 -19.93
C ARG A 104 -0.77 -27.20 -21.16
N ASP A 105 -0.96 -26.36 -22.16
CA ASP A 105 -0.14 -26.27 -23.38
C ASP A 105 1.00 -25.24 -23.25
N LEU A 106 1.32 -24.81 -22.02
CA LEU A 106 2.40 -23.88 -21.66
C LEU A 106 2.26 -22.45 -22.21
N ARG A 107 1.09 -22.09 -22.73
CA ARG A 107 0.80 -20.70 -23.10
C ARG A 107 0.50 -19.88 -21.86
N THR A 108 0.81 -18.58 -21.93
CA THR A 108 0.39 -17.63 -20.91
C THR A 108 -1.12 -17.48 -20.92
N THR A 109 -1.73 -17.40 -19.74
CA THR A 109 -3.14 -17.04 -19.62
C THR A 109 -3.32 -15.51 -19.75
N PRO A 110 -4.49 -15.00 -20.17
CA PRO A 110 -4.70 -13.55 -20.31
C PRO A 110 -4.44 -12.78 -19.00
N TRP A 111 -4.84 -13.34 -17.86
CA TRP A 111 -4.58 -12.75 -16.55
C TRP A 111 -3.07 -12.64 -16.26
N ALA A 112 -2.29 -13.67 -16.63
CA ALA A 112 -0.85 -13.71 -16.46
C ALA A 112 -0.16 -12.60 -17.29
N GLU A 113 -0.64 -12.32 -18.49
CA GLU A 113 -0.15 -11.22 -19.33
C GLU A 113 -0.45 -9.86 -18.70
N GLN A 114 -1.69 -9.62 -18.31
CA GLN A 114 -2.15 -8.37 -17.70
C GLN A 114 -1.42 -8.06 -16.38
N ILE A 115 -1.23 -9.07 -15.52
CA ILE A 115 -0.50 -8.85 -14.27
C ILE A 115 1.00 -8.66 -14.52
N THR A 116 1.59 -9.38 -15.48
CA THR A 116 3.00 -9.21 -15.85
C THR A 116 3.27 -7.80 -16.38
N GLU A 117 2.37 -7.25 -17.20
CA GLU A 117 2.47 -5.86 -17.65
C GLU A 117 2.45 -4.87 -16.48
N THR A 118 1.57 -5.10 -15.50
CA THR A 118 1.48 -4.28 -14.29
C THR A 118 2.76 -4.36 -13.46
N ILE A 119 3.33 -5.56 -13.29
CA ILE A 119 4.62 -5.76 -12.62
C ILE A 119 5.74 -5.07 -13.38
N ARG A 120 5.75 -5.12 -14.72
CA ARG A 120 6.74 -4.41 -15.55
C ARG A 120 6.62 -2.91 -15.39
N GLU A 121 5.41 -2.35 -15.33
CA GLU A 121 5.17 -0.93 -15.04
C GLU A 121 5.79 -0.55 -13.68
N ILE A 122 5.49 -1.32 -12.63
CA ILE A 122 6.02 -1.09 -11.27
C ILE A 122 7.56 -1.21 -11.26
N ASN A 123 8.10 -2.26 -11.86
CA ASN A 123 9.55 -2.50 -11.96
C ASN A 123 10.25 -1.51 -12.91
N GLY A 124 9.51 -0.74 -13.69
CA GLY A 124 10.02 0.41 -14.47
C GLY A 124 10.44 1.60 -13.61
N GLY A 125 10.47 1.45 -12.28
CA GLY A 125 11.05 2.39 -11.33
C GLY A 125 10.06 2.91 -10.28
N VAL A 126 8.75 2.72 -10.48
CA VAL A 126 7.75 3.13 -9.49
C VAL A 126 7.91 2.35 -8.18
N GLY A 127 8.19 1.04 -8.25
CA GLY A 127 8.51 0.24 -7.08
C GLY A 127 9.70 0.81 -6.30
N ASN A 128 10.75 1.26 -6.99
CA ASN A 128 11.89 1.91 -6.37
C ASN A 128 11.54 3.27 -5.75
N LEU A 129 10.58 4.03 -6.28
CA LEU A 129 10.11 5.28 -5.66
C LEU A 129 9.41 5.01 -4.32
N LEU A 130 8.59 3.95 -4.24
CA LEU A 130 7.71 3.72 -3.10
C LEU A 130 8.34 2.84 -2.02
N ILE A 131 9.07 1.78 -2.39
CA ILE A 131 9.68 0.83 -1.43
C ILE A 131 10.79 1.50 -0.60
N THR A 132 11.49 2.49 -1.16
CA THR A 132 12.52 3.25 -0.40
C THR A 132 11.95 4.45 0.34
N ALA A 133 10.70 4.83 0.07
CA ALA A 133 10.03 5.94 0.72
C ALA A 133 9.35 5.48 2.02
N ARG A 134 9.24 6.41 2.98
CA ARG A 134 8.50 6.16 4.21
C ARG A 134 7.00 6.30 3.95
N ARG A 135 6.25 5.20 4.02
CA ARG A 135 4.78 5.24 4.08
C ARG A 135 4.32 6.01 5.33
N GLN A 136 3.41 6.96 5.17
CA GLN A 136 2.93 7.81 6.26
C GLN A 136 1.67 7.23 6.92
N GLN A 137 1.45 7.62 8.17
CA GLN A 137 0.31 7.25 8.99
C GLN A 137 -0.18 8.47 9.81
N ASN A 138 -1.43 8.45 10.31
CA ASN A 138 -2.11 9.64 10.85
C ASN A 138 -2.07 9.77 12.39
N GLY A 139 -1.10 9.13 13.04
CA GLY A 139 -0.97 9.01 14.48
C GLY A 139 -1.98 8.03 15.10
N ILE A 140 -2.41 7.01 14.36
CA ILE A 140 -3.43 6.05 14.81
C ILE A 140 -2.80 4.67 14.96
N ALA A 141 -2.89 4.11 16.16
CA ALA A 141 -2.54 2.72 16.46
C ALA A 141 -3.83 1.89 16.61
N ILE A 142 -3.87 0.70 16.03
CA ILE A 142 -4.92 -0.30 16.25
C ILE A 142 -4.34 -1.44 17.09
N HIS A 143 -4.96 -1.73 18.23
CA HIS A 143 -4.50 -2.79 19.11
C HIS A 143 -4.63 -4.17 18.45
N TYR A 144 -3.51 -4.89 18.38
CA TYR A 144 -3.45 -6.27 17.96
C TYR A 144 -3.43 -7.18 19.20
N SER A 145 -4.53 -7.88 19.47
CA SER A 145 -4.69 -8.75 20.65
C SER A 145 -5.02 -10.20 20.27
N PRO A 146 -4.01 -11.10 20.26
CA PRO A 146 -4.25 -12.54 20.17
C PRO A 146 -5.11 -13.07 21.34
N ALA A 147 -4.96 -12.49 22.54
CA ALA A 147 -5.74 -12.91 23.71
C ALA A 147 -7.24 -12.63 23.52
N SER A 148 -7.60 -11.46 22.99
CA SER A 148 -8.99 -11.14 22.65
C SER A 148 -9.53 -12.06 21.56
N PHE A 149 -8.69 -12.41 20.58
CA PHE A 149 -9.08 -13.41 19.59
C PHE A 149 -9.43 -14.75 20.23
N HIS A 150 -8.58 -15.29 21.12
CA HIS A 150 -8.86 -16.54 21.83
C HIS A 150 -10.08 -16.45 22.75
N THR A 151 -10.28 -15.32 23.42
CA THR A 151 -11.46 -15.07 24.26
C THR A 151 -12.74 -15.26 23.45
N GLU A 152 -12.84 -14.64 22.29
CA GLU A 152 -14.05 -14.76 21.47
C GLU A 152 -14.21 -16.11 20.80
N THR A 153 -13.11 -16.84 20.54
CA THR A 153 -13.20 -18.26 20.15
C THR A 153 -13.88 -19.09 21.25
N ILE A 154 -13.58 -18.79 22.52
CA ILE A 154 -14.23 -19.45 23.67
C ILE A 154 -15.70 -19.03 23.80
N LEU A 155 -16.00 -17.74 23.61
CA LEU A 155 -17.35 -17.18 23.80
C LEU A 155 -18.27 -17.30 22.57
N GLY A 156 -17.72 -17.66 21.40
CA GLY A 156 -18.47 -17.86 20.15
C GLY A 156 -18.78 -16.59 19.35
N GLY A 157 -18.17 -15.44 19.67
CA GLY A 157 -18.43 -14.15 19.00
C GLY A 157 -17.67 -13.96 17.69
N LYS A 158 -18.36 -13.52 16.62
CA LYS A 158 -17.74 -13.19 15.31
C LYS A 158 -17.01 -11.84 15.31
N GLU A 159 -17.26 -11.01 16.32
CA GLU A 159 -16.75 -9.67 16.52
C GLU A 159 -15.21 -9.62 16.55
N ARG A 160 -14.55 -10.72 16.95
CA ARG A 160 -13.08 -10.85 16.99
C ARG A 160 -12.39 -10.64 15.65
N VAL A 161 -13.03 -11.07 14.57
CA VAL A 161 -12.52 -10.92 13.20
C VAL A 161 -13.05 -9.63 12.59
N GLU A 162 -14.34 -9.35 12.82
CA GLU A 162 -15.02 -8.26 12.13
C GLU A 162 -14.70 -6.88 12.70
N SER A 163 -14.44 -6.73 14.00
CA SER A 163 -14.12 -5.41 14.59
C SER A 163 -12.80 -4.84 14.05
N PRO A 164 -11.65 -5.57 14.05
CA PRO A 164 -10.42 -5.05 13.46
C PRO A 164 -10.59 -4.67 11.99
N ARG A 165 -11.22 -5.53 11.18
CA ARG A 165 -11.49 -5.25 9.75
C ARG A 165 -12.35 -4.01 9.56
N ALA A 166 -13.40 -3.87 10.35
CA ALA A 166 -14.31 -2.76 10.27
C ALA A 166 -13.67 -1.43 10.65
N PHE A 167 -12.83 -1.39 11.69
CA PHE A 167 -12.06 -0.20 12.03
C PHE A 167 -11.09 0.19 10.91
N CYS A 168 -10.39 -0.79 10.35
CA CYS A 168 -9.48 -0.56 9.24
C CYS A 168 -10.21 0.07 8.04
N ASN A 169 -11.31 -0.54 7.59
CA ASN A 169 -12.12 0.00 6.49
C ASN A 169 -12.76 1.36 6.80
N LEU A 170 -13.20 1.59 8.04
CA LEU A 170 -13.77 2.87 8.45
C LEU A 170 -12.72 4.00 8.41
N LEU A 171 -11.50 3.72 8.84
CA LEU A 171 -10.39 4.69 8.79
C LEU A 171 -9.94 4.94 7.35
N GLU A 172 -9.81 3.90 6.53
CA GLU A 172 -9.48 4.00 5.10
C GLU A 172 -10.52 4.83 4.34
N ASP A 173 -11.82 4.62 4.60
CA ASP A 173 -12.91 5.37 3.98
C ASP A 173 -12.90 6.87 4.38
N LEU A 174 -12.19 7.21 5.46
CA LEU A 174 -11.94 8.60 5.88
C LEU A 174 -10.63 9.17 5.33
N GLY A 175 -9.89 8.42 4.52
CA GLY A 175 -8.58 8.79 3.99
C GLY A 175 -7.48 8.78 5.05
N LEU A 176 -7.65 7.99 6.11
CA LEU A 176 -6.70 7.86 7.22
C LEU A 176 -5.92 6.55 7.13
N GLN A 177 -4.67 6.62 7.55
CA GLN A 177 -3.72 5.53 7.63
C GLN A 177 -3.32 5.31 9.09
N TYR A 178 -3.08 4.06 9.47
CA TYR A 178 -2.86 3.61 10.83
C TYR A 178 -1.75 2.55 10.85
N ASP A 179 -1.29 2.15 12.04
CA ASP A 179 -0.48 0.95 12.22
C ASP A 179 -1.13 0.04 13.26
N PHE A 180 -0.85 -1.26 13.20
CA PHE A 180 -1.16 -2.16 14.29
C PHE A 180 -0.10 -2.06 15.40
N MET A 181 -0.56 -2.25 16.64
CA MET A 181 0.24 -2.15 17.86
C MET A 181 0.10 -3.44 18.66
N SER A 182 1.21 -4.17 18.79
CA SER A 182 1.31 -5.40 19.60
C SER A 182 1.66 -5.12 21.06
N LYS A 183 1.41 -6.08 21.95
CA LYS A 183 1.85 -6.02 23.36
C LYS A 183 3.36 -5.85 23.49
N GLU A 184 4.17 -6.44 22.62
CA GLU A 184 5.63 -6.29 22.61
C GLU A 184 6.03 -4.84 22.34
N GLN A 185 5.40 -4.19 21.35
CA GLN A 185 5.65 -2.79 21.03
C GLN A 185 5.14 -1.86 22.15
N MET A 186 4.01 -2.17 22.78
CA MET A 186 3.53 -1.44 23.95
C MET A 186 4.52 -1.54 25.13
N ALA A 187 5.04 -2.72 25.41
CA ALA A 187 6.05 -2.93 26.46
C ALA A 187 7.37 -2.18 26.17
N GLN A 188 7.70 -1.98 24.88
CA GLN A 188 8.82 -1.14 24.44
C GLN A 188 8.51 0.37 24.48
N GLY A 189 7.30 0.78 24.87
CA GLY A 189 6.89 2.17 24.96
C GLY A 189 6.61 2.84 23.61
N LYS A 190 6.39 2.07 22.53
CA LYS A 190 6.10 2.58 21.18
C LYS A 190 4.77 3.32 21.08
N LEU A 191 3.83 3.06 22.00
CA LEU A 191 2.51 3.71 22.00
C LEU A 191 2.58 5.25 22.10
N LYS A 192 3.69 5.80 22.63
CA LYS A 192 3.93 7.25 22.72
C LYS A 192 4.04 7.96 21.36
N ASP A 193 4.32 7.21 20.28
CA ASP A 193 4.51 7.75 18.93
C ASP A 193 3.16 8.02 18.22
N TYR A 194 2.05 7.67 18.88
CA TYR A 194 0.69 7.78 18.36
C TYR A 194 -0.13 8.79 19.18
N LYS A 195 -1.24 9.26 18.59
CA LYS A 195 -2.22 10.16 19.21
C LYS A 195 -3.49 9.43 19.62
N VAL A 196 -3.81 8.35 18.90
CA VAL A 196 -5.02 7.55 19.08
C VAL A 196 -4.64 6.09 19.20
N LEU A 197 -5.24 5.42 20.18
CA LEU A 197 -5.28 3.96 20.26
C LEU A 197 -6.71 3.49 20.04
N VAL A 198 -6.91 2.67 19.03
CA VAL A 198 -8.16 1.98 18.74
C VAL A 198 -8.09 0.58 19.34
N LEU A 199 -9.09 0.20 20.11
CA LEU A 199 -9.24 -1.10 20.76
C LEU A 199 -10.39 -1.87 20.09
N PRO A 200 -10.15 -2.54 18.94
CA PRO A 200 -11.18 -3.30 18.25
C PRO A 200 -11.53 -4.54 19.07
N TYR A 201 -12.71 -4.52 19.70
CA TYR A 201 -13.24 -5.60 20.53
C TYR A 201 -12.18 -6.21 21.47
N SER A 202 -11.32 -5.37 22.05
CA SER A 202 -10.17 -5.79 22.84
C SER A 202 -10.58 -6.22 24.26
N ARG A 203 -11.37 -7.31 24.34
CA ARG A 203 -11.94 -7.81 25.60
C ARG A 203 -10.89 -8.30 26.60
N ALA A 204 -9.84 -8.98 26.12
CA ALA A 204 -8.72 -9.42 26.95
C ALA A 204 -7.52 -8.47 26.82
N ILE A 205 -7.06 -7.96 27.97
CA ILE A 205 -5.94 -7.02 28.08
C ILE A 205 -5.06 -7.49 29.25
N SER A 206 -3.76 -7.64 29.04
CA SER A 206 -2.81 -7.96 30.11
C SER A 206 -2.53 -6.76 31.00
N GLU A 207 -2.02 -7.02 32.22
CA GLU A 207 -1.57 -5.96 33.13
C GLU A 207 -0.55 -5.00 32.51
N GLY A 208 0.37 -5.53 31.69
CA GLY A 208 1.37 -4.73 31.00
C GLY A 208 0.76 -3.79 29.96
N GLU A 209 -0.17 -4.29 29.16
CA GLU A 209 -0.93 -3.49 28.20
C GLU A 209 -1.80 -2.45 28.92
N ALA A 210 -2.55 -2.85 29.95
CA ALA A 210 -3.38 -1.96 30.75
C ALA A 210 -2.57 -0.80 31.35
N LYS A 211 -1.37 -1.07 31.88
CA LYS A 211 -0.44 -0.04 32.36
C LYS A 211 -0.04 0.91 31.23
N ALA A 212 0.40 0.40 30.09
CA ALA A 212 0.80 1.22 28.95
C ALA A 212 -0.34 2.10 28.42
N ILE A 213 -1.56 1.56 28.37
CA ILE A 213 -2.77 2.28 27.92
C ILE A 213 -3.15 3.38 28.91
N ARG A 214 -3.09 3.12 30.22
CA ARG A 214 -3.30 4.14 31.26
C ARG A 214 -2.28 5.28 31.17
N GLU A 215 -1.00 4.96 31.00
CA GLU A 215 0.05 5.96 30.83
C GLU A 215 -0.13 6.78 29.56
N PHE A 216 -0.55 6.16 28.45
CA PHE A 216 -0.87 6.83 27.20
C PHE A 216 -2.05 7.80 27.37
N ALA A 217 -3.14 7.35 27.97
CA ALA A 217 -4.31 8.19 28.25
C ALA A 217 -3.96 9.36 29.19
N ALA A 218 -3.18 9.12 30.25
CA ALA A 218 -2.74 10.14 31.19
C ALA A 218 -1.87 11.23 30.53
N LYS A 219 -1.17 10.90 29.43
CA LYS A 219 -0.37 11.84 28.62
C LYS A 219 -1.17 12.55 27.52
N GLY A 220 -2.51 12.40 27.52
CA GLY A 220 -3.41 13.04 26.56
C GLY A 220 -3.69 12.20 25.31
N GLY A 221 -3.24 10.95 25.27
CA GLY A 221 -3.63 10.00 24.22
C GLY A 221 -5.13 9.70 24.29
N THR A 222 -5.77 9.54 23.12
CA THR A 222 -7.19 9.17 23.06
C THR A 222 -7.34 7.68 22.84
N VAL A 223 -8.15 7.02 23.68
CA VAL A 223 -8.45 5.59 23.54
C VAL A 223 -9.89 5.44 23.02
N ILE A 224 -10.03 4.86 21.82
CA ILE A 224 -11.32 4.56 21.20
C ILE A 224 -11.58 3.06 21.35
N ALA A 225 -12.73 2.67 21.87
CA ALA A 225 -13.05 1.26 22.07
C ALA A 225 -14.51 0.95 21.73
N ASP A 226 -14.75 -0.20 21.11
CA ASP A 226 -16.07 -0.83 21.04
C ASP A 226 -16.13 -2.06 21.96
N GLY A 227 -17.34 -2.60 22.16
CA GLY A 227 -17.55 -3.76 23.02
C GLY A 227 -17.12 -3.54 24.48
N GLU A 228 -16.77 -4.63 25.14
CA GLU A 228 -16.39 -4.67 26.56
C GLU A 228 -14.87 -4.72 26.73
N ALA A 229 -14.18 -3.71 26.20
CA ALA A 229 -12.73 -3.62 26.30
C ALA A 229 -12.24 -3.77 27.76
N GLY A 230 -11.24 -4.62 27.97
CA GLY A 230 -10.66 -4.89 29.29
C GLY A 230 -11.54 -5.69 30.27
N ALA A 231 -12.60 -6.36 29.83
CA ALA A 231 -13.41 -7.21 30.72
C ALA A 231 -12.69 -8.49 31.17
N MET A 232 -11.60 -8.87 30.51
CA MET A 232 -10.81 -10.06 30.81
C MET A 232 -9.31 -9.73 30.86
N ASP A 233 -8.56 -10.53 31.63
CA ASP A 233 -7.11 -10.42 31.71
C ASP A 233 -6.41 -11.03 30.48
N GLY A 234 -5.08 -10.90 30.41
CA GLY A 234 -4.25 -11.47 29.33
C GLY A 234 -4.26 -13.00 29.24
N HIS A 235 -4.92 -13.70 30.17
CA HIS A 235 -5.10 -15.15 30.20
C HIS A 235 -6.56 -15.56 29.95
N CYS A 236 -7.39 -14.63 29.44
CA CYS A 236 -8.80 -14.83 29.16
C CYS A 236 -9.59 -15.25 30.40
N ARG A 237 -9.22 -14.75 31.59
CA ARG A 237 -10.03 -14.86 32.81
C ARG A 237 -10.82 -13.58 33.00
N SER A 238 -12.06 -13.69 33.45
CA SER A 238 -12.85 -12.50 33.83
C SER A 238 -12.09 -11.68 34.85
N ALA A 239 -11.89 -10.40 34.55
CA ALA A 239 -11.20 -9.51 35.47
C ALA A 239 -12.17 -9.15 36.62
N THR A 240 -11.70 -9.24 37.86
CA THR A 240 -12.49 -8.81 39.04
C THR A 240 -12.81 -7.32 38.99
N THR A 241 -11.91 -6.55 38.40
CA THR A 241 -12.06 -5.14 38.08
C THR A 241 -11.63 -4.94 36.62
N ASN A 242 -12.33 -4.10 35.86
CA ASN A 242 -12.02 -3.91 34.44
C ASN A 242 -10.55 -3.46 34.26
N MET A 243 -9.82 -4.10 33.34
CA MET A 243 -8.39 -3.86 33.10
C MET A 243 -8.09 -2.41 32.67
N LEU A 244 -9.08 -1.68 32.18
CA LEU A 244 -9.00 -0.28 31.78
C LEU A 244 -9.68 0.67 32.77
N GLU A 245 -9.84 0.25 34.03
CA GLU A 245 -10.32 1.15 35.09
C GLU A 245 -9.45 2.42 35.16
N GLY A 246 -10.13 3.58 35.26
CA GLY A 246 -9.49 4.89 35.25
C GLY A 246 -9.12 5.42 33.84
N VAL A 247 -9.33 4.65 32.77
CA VAL A 247 -9.16 5.13 31.39
C VAL A 247 -10.49 5.66 30.85
N THR A 248 -10.51 6.92 30.41
CA THR A 248 -11.65 7.45 29.67
C THR A 248 -11.65 6.91 28.25
N LEU A 249 -12.66 6.10 27.92
CA LEU A 249 -12.85 5.53 26.60
C LEU A 249 -13.81 6.38 25.77
N ALA A 250 -13.37 6.79 24.58
CA ALA A 250 -14.27 7.27 23.56
C ALA A 250 -14.99 6.07 22.93
N ARG A 251 -16.32 6.03 23.06
CA ARG A 251 -17.14 4.93 22.55
C ARG A 251 -17.97 5.42 21.36
N PRO A 252 -17.79 4.82 20.17
CA PRO A 252 -18.73 5.01 19.07
C PRO A 252 -20.15 4.63 19.51
N ALA A 253 -21.15 5.37 19.05
CA ALA A 253 -22.55 5.19 19.42
C ALA A 253 -23.09 3.82 18.96
N GLN A 254 -22.53 3.28 17.89
CA GLN A 254 -22.88 1.97 17.35
C GLN A 254 -21.66 1.03 17.34
N PRO A 255 -21.86 -0.29 17.49
CA PRO A 255 -20.77 -1.26 17.45
C PRO A 255 -20.06 -1.24 16.08
N VAL A 256 -18.78 -0.88 16.06
CA VAL A 256 -18.03 -0.65 14.81
C VAL A 256 -17.90 -1.92 13.97
N TRP A 257 -17.85 -3.10 14.57
CA TRP A 257 -17.82 -4.37 13.84
C TRP A 257 -18.97 -4.57 12.83
N LYS A 258 -20.08 -3.85 12.97
CA LYS A 258 -21.20 -3.88 12.00
C LYS A 258 -20.96 -2.99 10.77
N TYR A 259 -19.96 -2.11 10.79
CA TYR A 259 -19.74 -1.11 9.75
C TYR A 259 -19.66 -1.72 8.34
N ARG A 260 -19.02 -2.89 8.19
CA ARG A 260 -18.87 -3.55 6.88
C ARG A 260 -20.21 -3.96 6.28
N GLU A 261 -21.20 -4.32 7.10
CA GLU A 261 -22.55 -4.71 6.67
C GLU A 261 -23.34 -3.51 6.12
N VAL A 262 -23.00 -2.29 6.56
CA VAL A 262 -23.73 -1.04 6.25
C VAL A 262 -22.85 -0.01 5.53
N ARG A 263 -21.65 -0.42 5.09
CA ARG A 263 -20.55 0.46 4.64
C ARG A 263 -21.00 1.45 3.56
N THR A 264 -21.87 1.04 2.65
CA THR A 264 -22.28 1.83 1.48
C THR A 264 -23.61 2.57 1.64
N ASP A 265 -24.30 2.43 2.77
CA ASP A 265 -25.63 3.03 2.99
C ASP A 265 -25.58 4.32 3.87
N ALA A 266 -26.76 4.81 4.24
CA ALA A 266 -26.92 6.00 5.08
C ALA A 266 -26.39 5.80 6.52
N LEU A 267 -26.52 4.58 7.07
CA LEU A 267 -25.98 4.25 8.37
C LEU A 267 -24.45 4.21 8.31
N GLY A 268 -23.85 3.59 7.29
CA GLY A 268 -22.40 3.67 7.04
C GLY A 268 -21.87 5.11 6.95
N SER A 269 -22.64 6.00 6.28
CA SER A 269 -22.33 7.45 6.24
C SER A 269 -22.34 8.09 7.62
N SER A 270 -23.23 7.63 8.52
CA SER A 270 -23.29 8.10 9.90
C SER A 270 -22.08 7.63 10.72
N TYR A 271 -21.61 6.38 10.56
CA TYR A 271 -20.37 5.90 11.18
C TYR A 271 -19.17 6.77 10.79
N ARG A 272 -19.01 7.06 9.48
CA ARG A 272 -17.93 7.93 8.98
C ARG A 272 -18.01 9.33 9.56
N LYS A 273 -19.20 9.93 9.59
CA LYS A 273 -19.40 11.27 10.16
C LYS A 273 -19.06 11.33 11.64
N GLU A 274 -19.51 10.33 12.41
CA GLU A 274 -19.22 10.22 13.84
C GLU A 274 -17.71 10.07 14.10
N MET A 275 -17.08 9.09 13.45
CA MET A 275 -15.65 8.82 13.61
C MET A 275 -14.80 10.02 13.17
N SER A 276 -15.11 10.63 12.03
CA SER A 276 -14.46 11.86 11.57
C SER A 276 -14.59 13.00 12.58
N SER A 277 -15.78 13.18 13.18
CA SER A 277 -16.01 14.21 14.19
C SER A 277 -15.24 13.93 15.48
N LEU A 278 -15.14 12.66 15.90
CA LEU A 278 -14.36 12.25 17.07
C LEU A 278 -12.87 12.53 16.86
N LEU A 279 -12.31 12.12 15.73
CA LEU A 279 -10.90 12.31 15.39
C LEU A 279 -10.55 13.79 15.14
N ALA A 280 -11.47 14.57 14.58
CA ALA A 280 -11.27 15.99 14.36
C ALA A 280 -11.10 16.79 15.67
N LYS A 281 -11.81 16.42 16.75
CA LYS A 281 -11.68 17.05 18.08
C LYS A 281 -10.25 16.97 18.63
N ILE A 282 -9.51 15.94 18.25
CA ILE A 282 -8.13 15.69 18.66
C ILE A 282 -7.11 15.99 17.54
N ARG A 283 -7.53 16.73 16.52
CA ARG A 283 -6.70 17.20 15.39
C ARG A 283 -6.08 16.04 14.59
N VAL A 284 -6.79 14.92 14.48
CA VAL A 284 -6.48 13.82 13.57
C VAL A 284 -7.43 13.93 12.38
N GLN A 285 -6.89 14.22 11.20
CA GLN A 285 -7.62 14.42 9.96
C GLN A 285 -6.80 13.91 8.77
N PRO A 286 -7.44 13.51 7.66
CA PRO A 286 -6.72 13.14 6.45
C PRO A 286 -5.94 14.35 5.91
N ARG A 287 -4.67 14.14 5.58
CA ARG A 287 -3.80 15.18 5.02
C ARG A 287 -4.17 15.52 3.57
N PHE A 288 -4.66 14.54 2.82
CA PHE A 288 -5.20 14.70 1.48
C PHE A 288 -6.70 14.43 1.53
N ARG A 289 -7.51 15.42 1.17
CA ARG A 289 -8.97 15.30 1.26
C ARG A 289 -9.56 15.07 -0.12
N LEU A 290 -10.32 13.99 -0.26
CA LEU A 290 -11.14 13.73 -1.44
C LEU A 290 -12.46 14.50 -1.32
N VAL A 291 -12.80 15.27 -2.35
CA VAL A 291 -14.06 16.02 -2.46
C VAL A 291 -14.78 15.55 -3.73
N PRO A 292 -15.67 14.55 -3.63
CA PRO A 292 -16.41 14.02 -4.77
C PRO A 292 -17.40 15.06 -5.31
N LYS A 293 -17.54 15.13 -6.64
CA LYS A 293 -18.42 16.12 -7.29
C LYS A 293 -19.91 15.88 -7.02
N ASP A 294 -20.28 14.63 -6.78
CA ASP A 294 -21.66 14.19 -6.48
C ASP A 294 -22.03 14.29 -4.99
N GLY A 295 -21.11 14.74 -4.13
CA GLY A 295 -21.31 14.89 -2.69
C GLY A 295 -21.42 13.59 -1.89
N LYS A 296 -21.30 12.41 -2.53
CA LYS A 296 -21.34 11.12 -1.84
C LYS A 296 -19.96 10.75 -1.30
N ASP A 297 -19.87 9.94 -0.25
CA ASP A 297 -18.56 9.51 0.27
C ASP A 297 -17.78 8.66 -0.76
N PRO A 298 -16.44 8.79 -0.85
CA PRO A 298 -15.59 7.97 -1.72
C PRO A 298 -15.27 6.62 -1.05
N VAL A 299 -16.30 5.86 -0.69
CA VAL A 299 -16.18 4.58 0.03
C VAL A 299 -15.29 3.59 -0.73
N GLY A 300 -14.43 2.88 -0.01
CA GLY A 300 -13.51 1.90 -0.55
C GLY A 300 -12.31 2.49 -1.27
N CYS A 301 -12.17 3.82 -1.31
CA CYS A 301 -11.04 4.49 -1.93
C CYS A 301 -9.98 4.81 -0.89
N GLU A 302 -8.92 4.01 -0.88
CA GLU A 302 -7.76 4.25 -0.05
C GLU A 302 -6.95 5.44 -0.57
N VAL A 303 -6.44 6.25 0.37
CA VAL A 303 -5.52 7.34 0.11
C VAL A 303 -4.23 7.03 0.87
N VAL A 304 -3.16 6.75 0.13
CA VAL A 304 -1.87 6.34 0.70
C VAL A 304 -0.82 7.40 0.40
N GLU A 305 -0.05 7.76 1.41
CA GLU A 305 1.04 8.70 1.29
C GLU A 305 2.39 8.03 1.53
N PHE A 306 3.36 8.32 0.68
CA PHE A 306 4.76 8.00 0.87
C PHE A 306 5.59 9.29 0.87
N ALA A 307 6.60 9.40 1.74
CA ALA A 307 7.50 10.54 1.78
C ALA A 307 8.95 10.08 1.67
N ASP A 308 9.72 10.75 0.81
CA ASP A 308 11.16 10.55 0.66
C ASP A 308 11.85 11.92 0.58
N GLY A 309 12.55 12.29 1.66
CA GLY A 309 13.08 13.64 1.83
C GLY A 309 11.99 14.71 1.70
N LYS A 310 12.10 15.56 0.67
CA LYS A 310 11.12 16.61 0.35
C LYS A 310 10.08 16.20 -0.71
N ALA A 311 10.20 14.99 -1.28
CA ALA A 311 9.23 14.46 -2.22
C ALA A 311 8.10 13.75 -1.46
N THR A 312 6.88 13.88 -1.98
CA THR A 312 5.73 13.13 -1.48
C THR A 312 5.05 12.41 -2.65
N TYR A 313 4.69 11.15 -2.47
CA TYR A 313 3.94 10.36 -3.44
C TYR A 313 2.56 10.05 -2.87
N LEU A 314 1.52 10.39 -3.62
CA LEU A 314 0.13 10.21 -3.25
C LEU A 314 -0.51 9.15 -4.14
N GLY A 315 -0.88 8.02 -3.54
CA GLY A 315 -1.61 6.92 -4.16
C GLY A 315 -3.11 7.00 -3.87
N LEU A 316 -3.93 6.69 -4.87
CA LEU A 316 -5.36 6.43 -4.71
C LEU A 316 -5.69 5.09 -5.35
N LEU A 317 -6.39 4.25 -4.60
CA LEU A 317 -6.82 2.94 -5.08
C LEU A 317 -8.19 2.61 -4.49
N GLN A 318 -9.20 2.45 -5.35
CA GLN A 318 -10.49 1.94 -4.91
C GLN A 318 -10.53 0.41 -5.01
N GLY A 319 -11.01 -0.23 -3.95
CA GLY A 319 -11.07 -1.68 -3.82
C GLY A 319 -11.75 -2.39 -5.00
N ARG A 320 -11.26 -3.57 -5.34
CA ARG A 320 -11.77 -4.40 -6.44
C ARG A 320 -13.22 -4.84 -6.25
N GLU A 321 -13.71 -4.89 -5.00
CA GLU A 321 -15.09 -5.22 -4.67
C GLU A 321 -16.11 -4.22 -5.23
N PHE A 322 -15.64 -3.02 -5.62
CA PHE A 322 -16.45 -2.00 -6.28
C PHE A 322 -16.52 -2.15 -7.81
N VAL A 323 -15.81 -3.12 -8.39
CA VAL A 323 -15.97 -3.54 -9.78
C VAL A 323 -17.27 -4.35 -9.87
N THR A 324 -18.32 -3.75 -10.43
CA THR A 324 -19.60 -4.43 -10.71
C THR A 324 -19.82 -4.52 -12.23
N LYS A 325 -20.53 -5.55 -12.72
CA LYS A 325 -20.85 -5.69 -14.15
C LYS A 325 -21.50 -4.43 -14.73
N GLU A 326 -22.39 -3.81 -13.95
CA GLU A 326 -23.07 -2.55 -14.31
C GLU A 326 -22.15 -1.33 -14.36
N LYS A 327 -20.91 -1.41 -13.83
CA LYS A 327 -19.97 -0.29 -13.72
C LYS A 327 -18.63 -0.55 -14.41
N GLU A 328 -18.51 -1.66 -15.13
CA GLU A 328 -17.28 -2.09 -15.78
C GLU A 328 -16.79 -1.05 -16.80
N ASP A 329 -17.71 -0.37 -17.48
CA ASP A 329 -17.42 0.65 -18.51
C ASP A 329 -17.85 2.08 -18.12
N HIS A 330 -18.10 2.34 -16.84
CA HIS A 330 -18.49 3.68 -16.40
C HIS A 330 -17.31 4.64 -16.37
N ALA A 331 -17.60 5.89 -16.77
CA ALA A 331 -16.63 6.98 -16.67
C ALA A 331 -16.13 7.11 -15.21
N PRO A 332 -14.83 7.38 -15.01
CA PRO A 332 -14.27 7.59 -13.67
C PRO A 332 -15.07 8.60 -12.87
N ARG A 333 -15.40 8.27 -11.62
CA ARG A 333 -16.18 9.13 -10.73
C ARG A 333 -15.39 10.41 -10.41
N PRO A 334 -15.83 11.61 -10.83
CA PRO A 334 -15.04 12.82 -10.68
C PRO A 334 -14.85 13.21 -9.21
N VAL A 335 -13.60 13.48 -8.83
CA VAL A 335 -13.20 13.91 -7.49
C VAL A 335 -12.15 15.02 -7.58
N ARG A 336 -12.22 15.98 -6.67
CA ARG A 336 -11.15 16.94 -6.43
C ARG A 336 -10.34 16.50 -5.23
N ILE A 337 -9.03 16.42 -5.37
CA ILE A 337 -8.11 16.21 -4.25
C ILE A 337 -7.68 17.58 -3.73
N VAL A 338 -7.85 17.82 -2.44
CA VAL A 338 -7.29 18.98 -1.73
C VAL A 338 -5.98 18.56 -1.10
N LEU A 339 -4.91 19.27 -1.46
CA LEU A 339 -3.56 19.06 -0.97
C LEU A 339 -3.31 19.95 0.27
N PRO A 340 -2.39 19.57 1.16
CA PRO A 340 -2.07 20.35 2.37
C PRO A 340 -1.29 21.64 2.09
N GLY A 341 -0.85 21.86 0.84
CA GLY A 341 -0.07 23.00 0.40
C GLY A 341 0.13 22.96 -1.11
N LYS A 342 0.87 23.92 -1.67
CA LYS A 342 1.19 23.93 -3.10
C LYS A 342 2.40 23.07 -3.40
N TYR A 343 2.29 22.27 -4.45
CA TYR A 343 3.35 21.38 -4.96
C TYR A 343 3.43 21.46 -6.47
N HIS A 344 4.58 21.12 -7.04
CA HIS A 344 4.67 20.75 -8.44
C HIS A 344 4.15 19.32 -8.58
N VAL A 345 2.95 19.18 -9.16
CA VAL A 345 2.24 17.90 -9.20
C VAL A 345 2.46 17.20 -10.52
N TYR A 346 2.81 15.92 -10.48
CA TYR A 346 3.00 15.07 -11.65
C TYR A 346 2.11 13.83 -11.54
N SER A 347 1.40 13.47 -12.62
CA SER A 347 0.83 12.13 -12.76
C SER A 347 1.95 11.19 -13.17
N VAL A 348 2.35 10.29 -12.27
CA VAL A 348 3.49 9.38 -12.47
C VAL A 348 3.20 8.40 -13.59
N ARG A 349 2.00 7.80 -13.57
CA ARG A 349 1.57 6.81 -14.58
C ARG A 349 1.37 7.43 -15.95
N ASP A 350 0.78 8.63 -16.01
CA ASP A 350 0.54 9.34 -17.28
C ASP A 350 1.76 10.15 -17.76
N LYS A 351 2.86 10.18 -16.98
CA LYS A 351 4.10 10.93 -17.27
C LYS A 351 3.86 12.40 -17.60
N ARG A 352 2.99 13.05 -16.81
CA ARG A 352 2.47 14.39 -17.13
C ARG A 352 2.55 15.34 -15.95
N TYR A 353 3.09 16.54 -16.18
CA TYR A 353 3.04 17.65 -15.23
C TYR A 353 1.64 18.28 -15.19
N LEU A 354 1.09 18.46 -13.99
CA LEU A 354 -0.25 18.96 -13.73
C LEU A 354 -0.26 20.40 -13.18
N GLY A 355 0.91 21.00 -12.95
CA GLY A 355 1.04 22.39 -12.50
C GLY A 355 1.48 22.56 -11.05
N PHE A 356 1.70 23.81 -10.65
CA PHE A 356 1.99 24.20 -9.27
C PHE A 356 0.69 24.56 -8.56
N THR A 357 0.16 23.64 -7.76
CA THR A 357 -1.21 23.73 -7.23
C THR A 357 -1.34 23.09 -5.85
N ASP A 358 -2.38 23.50 -5.12
CA ASP A 358 -2.84 22.89 -3.85
C ASP A 358 -4.10 22.05 -4.04
N SER A 359 -4.55 21.85 -5.28
CA SER A 359 -5.65 20.96 -5.60
C SER A 359 -5.56 20.43 -7.03
N LEU A 360 -6.08 19.22 -7.26
CA LEU A 360 -6.15 18.63 -8.59
C LEU A 360 -7.48 17.89 -8.82
N GLN A 361 -7.90 17.87 -10.09
CA GLN A 361 -9.08 17.12 -10.53
C GLN A 361 -8.64 15.75 -11.05
N THR A 362 -9.35 14.70 -10.65
CA THR A 362 -9.14 13.33 -11.14
C THR A 362 -10.46 12.57 -11.13
N GLY A 363 -10.45 11.32 -11.61
CA GLY A 363 -11.52 10.36 -11.39
C GLY A 363 -11.08 9.21 -10.49
N ILE A 364 -12.03 8.65 -9.74
CA ILE A 364 -11.90 7.37 -9.03
C ILE A 364 -12.54 6.30 -9.90
N GLU A 365 -11.80 5.23 -10.13
CA GLU A 365 -12.26 4.07 -10.88
C GLU A 365 -11.84 2.81 -10.10
N PRO A 366 -12.79 1.89 -9.81
CA PRO A 366 -12.50 0.66 -9.10
C PRO A 366 -11.34 -0.11 -9.71
N ALA A 367 -10.43 -0.57 -8.85
CA ALA A 367 -9.21 -1.29 -9.20
C ALA A 367 -8.21 -0.56 -10.12
N VAL A 368 -8.42 0.73 -10.42
CA VAL A 368 -7.51 1.53 -11.24
C VAL A 368 -6.78 2.54 -10.37
N VAL A 369 -5.46 2.42 -10.36
CA VAL A 369 -4.58 3.21 -9.50
C VAL A 369 -4.32 4.59 -10.08
N LYS A 370 -4.34 5.60 -9.21
CA LYS A 370 -3.74 6.90 -9.47
C LYS A 370 -2.53 7.08 -8.57
N LEU A 371 -1.42 7.56 -9.15
CA LEU A 371 -0.19 7.86 -8.42
C LEU A 371 0.32 9.23 -8.84
N TYR A 372 0.48 10.12 -7.86
CA TYR A 372 0.96 11.48 -8.05
C TYR A 372 2.27 11.70 -7.32
N ALA A 373 3.23 12.35 -7.97
CA ALA A 373 4.40 12.91 -7.30
C ALA A 373 4.14 14.39 -7.00
N LEU A 374 4.37 14.78 -5.75
CA LEU A 374 4.24 16.13 -5.23
C LEU A 374 5.65 16.62 -4.87
N LEU A 375 6.26 17.36 -5.79
CA LEU A 375 7.65 17.81 -5.67
C LEU A 375 7.73 19.29 -5.24
N PRO A 376 8.78 19.68 -4.52
CA PRO A 376 9.00 21.08 -4.10
C PRO A 376 9.50 21.98 -5.23
N CYS A 377 9.86 21.42 -6.39
CA CYS A 377 10.41 22.12 -7.54
C CYS A 377 9.91 21.50 -8.86
N ALA A 378 9.88 22.29 -9.93
CA ALA A 378 9.60 21.79 -11.27
C ALA A 378 10.84 21.09 -11.83
N ILE A 379 10.67 19.91 -12.44
CA ILE A 379 11.70 19.22 -13.21
C ILE A 379 11.65 19.70 -14.66
N ASN A 380 12.71 20.37 -15.10
CA ASN A 380 12.80 20.99 -16.42
C ASN A 380 13.49 20.10 -17.44
N ALA A 381 14.48 19.32 -17.00
CA ALA A 381 15.26 18.43 -17.86
C ALA A 381 15.89 17.30 -17.07
N VAL A 382 16.23 16.21 -17.76
CA VAL A 382 17.18 15.19 -17.31
C VAL A 382 18.47 15.38 -18.10
N GLU A 383 19.61 15.39 -17.42
CA GLU A 383 20.93 15.40 -18.05
C GLU A 383 21.54 14.01 -18.01
N LEU A 384 22.09 13.56 -19.13
CA LEU A 384 22.87 12.34 -19.24
C LEU A 384 24.21 12.67 -19.91
N THR A 385 25.29 12.54 -19.13
CA THR A 385 26.67 12.87 -19.53
C THR A 385 27.60 11.67 -19.31
N GLY A 386 28.83 11.75 -19.81
CA GLY A 386 29.83 10.66 -19.70
C GLY A 386 29.70 9.55 -20.75
N VAL A 387 28.58 9.49 -21.49
CA VAL A 387 28.40 8.55 -22.61
C VAL A 387 29.25 9.00 -23.80
N MET A 388 30.21 8.18 -24.21
CA MET A 388 31.06 8.41 -25.38
C MET A 388 30.30 8.12 -26.68
N LYS A 389 30.79 8.66 -27.80
CA LYS A 389 30.19 8.43 -29.12
C LYS A 389 30.36 7.00 -29.62
N GLN A 390 31.39 6.30 -29.14
CA GLN A 390 31.77 4.98 -29.65
C GLN A 390 32.41 4.14 -28.54
N TYR A 391 32.11 2.85 -28.53
CA TYR A 391 32.65 1.85 -27.62
C TYR A 391 33.02 0.57 -28.40
N ASN A 392 34.06 -0.13 -27.94
CA ASN A 392 34.36 -1.47 -28.42
C ASN A 392 33.59 -2.49 -27.57
N ARG A 393 33.16 -3.60 -28.16
CA ARG A 393 32.63 -4.74 -27.39
C ARG A 393 33.59 -5.18 -26.29
N GLY A 394 33.06 -5.58 -25.14
CA GLY A 394 33.84 -5.91 -23.94
C GLY A 394 34.20 -4.73 -23.04
N THR A 395 33.99 -3.49 -23.50
CA THR A 395 34.30 -2.28 -22.71
C THR A 395 33.13 -1.81 -21.84
N GLY A 396 33.44 -1.02 -20.82
CA GLY A 396 32.44 -0.43 -19.91
C GLY A 396 31.86 0.87 -20.47
N VAL A 397 30.53 0.98 -20.46
CA VAL A 397 29.80 2.23 -20.70
C VAL A 397 29.50 2.85 -19.35
N SER A 398 30.14 3.99 -19.05
CA SER A 398 29.90 4.75 -17.81
C SER A 398 29.10 6.02 -18.13
N TYR A 399 28.27 6.45 -17.19
CA TYR A 399 27.45 7.66 -17.33
C TYR A 399 27.19 8.33 -15.99
N GLN A 400 26.90 9.62 -16.07
CA GLN A 400 26.35 10.43 -14.98
C GLN A 400 24.98 10.94 -15.39
N ILE A 401 24.05 10.98 -14.43
CA ILE A 401 22.68 11.40 -14.66
C ILE A 401 22.21 12.34 -13.56
N GLY A 402 21.37 13.31 -13.90
CA GLY A 402 20.73 14.16 -12.92
C GLY A 402 19.54 14.92 -13.45
N VAL A 403 18.71 15.44 -12.54
CA VAL A 403 17.63 16.37 -12.89
C VAL A 403 18.13 17.81 -12.88
N LYS A 404 17.59 18.64 -13.77
CA LYS A 404 17.57 20.09 -13.62
C LYS A 404 16.22 20.51 -13.09
N SER A 405 16.20 21.11 -11.90
CA SER A 405 14.97 21.62 -11.31
C SER A 405 14.97 23.15 -11.21
N SER A 406 13.77 23.72 -11.05
CA SER A 406 13.59 25.13 -10.72
C SER A 406 12.56 25.29 -9.60
N PRO A 407 12.94 25.88 -8.44
CA PRO A 407 14.33 26.18 -8.05
C PRO A 407 15.21 24.91 -7.98
N ASP A 408 16.54 25.07 -7.99
CA ASP A 408 17.49 23.96 -7.83
C ASP A 408 17.42 23.44 -6.38
N ILE A 409 16.74 22.33 -6.19
CA ILE A 409 16.54 21.70 -4.87
C ILE A 409 16.97 20.25 -5.01
N ALA A 410 17.90 19.84 -4.16
CA ALA A 410 18.23 18.43 -4.00
C ALA A 410 17.01 17.67 -3.46
N THR A 411 16.42 16.83 -4.31
CA THR A 411 15.32 15.92 -3.99
C THR A 411 15.68 14.50 -4.39
N PRO A 412 15.18 13.47 -3.69
CA PRO A 412 15.36 12.09 -4.14
C PRO A 412 14.64 11.83 -5.46
N HIS A 413 15.30 11.13 -6.37
CA HIS A 413 14.77 10.71 -7.66
C HIS A 413 15.14 9.26 -7.95
N VAL A 414 14.37 8.64 -8.85
CA VAL A 414 14.73 7.37 -9.47
C VAL A 414 14.71 7.58 -10.98
N PHE A 415 15.77 7.15 -11.65
CA PHE A 415 15.84 7.13 -13.10
C PHE A 415 15.62 5.70 -13.61
N HIS A 416 14.74 5.55 -14.60
CA HIS A 416 14.66 4.34 -15.41
C HIS A 416 15.56 4.50 -16.63
N LEU A 417 16.57 3.65 -16.75
CA LEU A 417 17.47 3.63 -17.90
C LEU A 417 17.12 2.44 -18.79
N GLU A 418 16.42 2.71 -19.88
CA GLU A 418 16.10 1.75 -20.92
C GLU A 418 17.21 1.74 -21.97
N ILE A 419 17.73 0.56 -22.28
CA ILE A 419 18.78 0.37 -23.29
C ILE A 419 18.15 -0.25 -24.51
N ARG A 420 18.35 0.34 -25.69
CA ARG A 420 17.86 -0.19 -26.97
C ARG A 420 19.01 -0.60 -27.87
N ARG A 421 18.85 -1.76 -28.48
CA ARG A 421 19.74 -2.31 -29.51
C ARG A 421 19.64 -1.53 -30.83
N PRO A 422 20.52 -1.80 -31.81
CA PRO A 422 20.46 -1.19 -33.14
C PRO A 422 19.16 -1.47 -33.91
N ASP A 423 18.50 -2.60 -33.63
CA ASP A 423 17.19 -2.94 -34.20
C ASP A 423 16.01 -2.22 -33.50
N GLY A 424 16.29 -1.41 -32.48
CA GLY A 424 15.30 -0.68 -31.70
C GLY A 424 14.67 -1.48 -30.55
N SER A 425 14.96 -2.78 -30.43
CA SER A 425 14.45 -3.62 -29.34
C SER A 425 15.07 -3.24 -28.00
N VAL A 426 14.29 -3.33 -26.93
CA VAL A 426 14.78 -3.10 -25.56
C VAL A 426 15.68 -4.26 -25.15
N TYR A 427 16.87 -3.93 -24.67
CA TYR A 427 17.82 -4.87 -24.09
C TYR A 427 17.70 -4.88 -22.57
N ARG A 428 17.03 -5.91 -22.05
CA ARG A 428 16.63 -6.00 -20.65
C ARG A 428 17.84 -6.12 -19.72
N GLU A 429 18.90 -6.78 -20.16
CA GLU A 429 20.10 -7.10 -19.38
C GLU A 429 20.86 -5.85 -18.94
N TYR A 430 20.81 -4.78 -19.72
CA TYR A 430 21.41 -3.49 -19.37
C TYR A 430 20.39 -2.46 -18.87
N THR A 431 19.09 -2.72 -19.07
CA THR A 431 18.02 -1.87 -18.58
C THR A 431 17.91 -1.98 -17.06
N ARG A 432 17.90 -0.84 -16.38
CA ARG A 432 17.90 -0.81 -14.91
C ARG A 432 17.32 0.48 -14.35
N ASN A 433 16.95 0.43 -13.09
CA ASN A 433 16.67 1.63 -12.31
C ASN A 433 17.95 2.10 -11.60
N LEU A 434 18.06 3.42 -11.40
CA LEU A 434 19.12 4.06 -10.65
C LEU A 434 18.51 4.99 -9.61
N SER A 435 18.83 4.76 -8.34
CA SER A 435 18.49 5.69 -7.26
C SER A 435 19.42 6.90 -7.28
N ALA A 436 18.85 8.08 -7.11
CA ALA A 436 19.54 9.36 -7.06
C ALA A 436 19.02 10.19 -5.86
N PRO A 437 19.51 9.92 -4.63
CA PRO A 437 18.97 10.53 -3.40
C PRO A 437 19.04 12.07 -3.34
N ALA A 438 19.92 12.68 -4.12
CA ALA A 438 20.05 14.13 -4.26
C ALA A 438 19.78 14.62 -5.70
N GLY A 439 19.00 13.86 -6.47
CA GLY A 439 18.65 14.19 -7.86
C GLY A 439 19.78 14.00 -8.85
N LYS A 440 20.91 13.42 -8.41
CA LYS A 440 22.08 13.08 -9.22
C LYS A 440 22.56 11.67 -8.88
N GLY A 441 23.09 10.98 -9.87
CA GLY A 441 23.63 9.63 -9.73
C GLY A 441 24.63 9.30 -10.83
N GLN A 442 25.31 8.17 -10.68
CA GLN A 442 26.22 7.64 -11.68
C GLN A 442 26.03 6.13 -11.81
N GLY A 443 26.34 5.59 -12.98
CA GLY A 443 26.21 4.16 -13.23
C GLY A 443 27.07 3.70 -14.38
N SER A 444 27.11 2.39 -14.56
CA SER A 444 27.79 1.76 -15.67
C SER A 444 27.18 0.41 -15.99
N PHE A 445 27.35 -0.03 -17.23
CA PHE A 445 27.21 -1.42 -17.65
C PHE A 445 28.38 -1.80 -18.55
N ARG A 446 28.57 -3.09 -18.80
CA ARG A 446 29.65 -3.60 -19.65
C ARG A 446 29.05 -4.25 -20.89
N LEU A 447 29.49 -3.81 -22.06
CA LEU A 447 29.13 -4.43 -23.34
C LEU A 447 29.69 -5.85 -23.39
N ALA A 448 28.89 -6.81 -23.80
CA ALA A 448 29.31 -8.18 -24.00
C ALA A 448 30.17 -8.29 -25.26
N LEU A 449 31.03 -9.32 -25.31
CA LEU A 449 31.89 -9.56 -26.49
C LEU A 449 31.07 -9.91 -27.75
N ASN A 450 29.86 -10.44 -27.56
CA ASN A 450 28.93 -10.83 -28.60
C ASN A 450 27.78 -9.84 -28.82
N ASP A 451 27.82 -8.65 -28.24
CA ASP A 451 26.81 -7.62 -28.50
C ASP A 451 26.77 -7.26 -30.00
N PRO A 452 25.58 -7.02 -30.59
CA PRO A 452 25.47 -6.51 -31.94
C PRO A 452 26.22 -5.19 -32.14
N LYS A 453 26.96 -5.11 -33.24
CA LYS A 453 27.54 -3.84 -33.71
C LYS A 453 26.44 -2.89 -34.20
N GLY A 454 26.72 -1.59 -34.16
CA GLY A 454 25.83 -0.55 -34.66
C GLY A 454 25.45 0.48 -33.60
N VAL A 455 24.42 1.26 -33.90
CA VAL A 455 23.98 2.38 -33.06
C VAL A 455 23.04 1.90 -31.95
N TRP A 456 23.49 1.98 -30.70
CA TRP A 456 22.66 1.73 -29.51
C TRP A 456 22.08 3.03 -28.97
N THR A 457 21.00 2.94 -28.20
CA THR A 457 20.37 4.10 -27.54
C THR A 457 20.18 3.86 -26.05
N ILE A 458 20.58 4.83 -25.22
CA ILE A 458 20.22 4.93 -23.80
C ILE A 458 19.09 5.95 -23.70
N VAL A 459 17.93 5.52 -23.20
CA VAL A 459 16.82 6.40 -22.83
C VAL A 459 16.75 6.45 -21.31
N ALA A 460 17.00 7.61 -20.73
CA ALA A 460 16.93 7.81 -19.30
C ALA A 460 15.76 8.72 -18.94
N ALA A 461 14.85 8.23 -18.10
CA ALA A 461 13.65 8.93 -17.66
C ALA A 461 13.64 9.10 -16.15
N ASP A 462 13.38 10.32 -15.66
CA ASP A 462 13.01 10.52 -14.26
C ASP A 462 11.60 9.96 -14.04
N VAL A 463 11.48 8.97 -13.17
CA VAL A 463 10.24 8.20 -12.99
C VAL A 463 9.12 9.07 -12.42
N ALA A 464 9.46 9.99 -11.49
CA ALA A 464 8.47 10.82 -10.81
C ALA A 464 7.83 11.86 -11.76
N SER A 465 8.63 12.50 -12.63
CA SER A 465 8.15 13.56 -13.52
C SER A 465 7.78 13.08 -14.94
N GLY A 466 8.35 11.95 -15.39
CA GLY A 466 8.26 11.47 -16.77
C GLY A 466 9.20 12.18 -17.76
N VAL A 467 9.92 13.22 -17.32
CA VAL A 467 10.92 13.91 -18.15
C VAL A 467 12.05 12.94 -18.49
N ASN A 468 12.47 12.93 -19.75
CA ASN A 468 13.45 11.96 -20.23
C ASN A 468 14.42 12.55 -21.25
N ILE A 469 15.50 11.83 -21.48
CA ILE A 469 16.51 12.15 -22.49
C ILE A 469 17.02 10.88 -23.16
N ALA A 470 17.32 10.97 -24.46
CA ALA A 470 17.95 9.89 -25.21
C ALA A 470 19.37 10.27 -25.64
N ARG A 471 20.28 9.30 -25.58
CA ARG A 471 21.66 9.40 -26.10
C ARG A 471 21.99 8.17 -26.93
N LYS A 472 22.62 8.37 -28.08
CA LYS A 472 23.06 7.30 -28.97
C LYS A 472 24.57 7.13 -28.87
N PHE A 473 25.03 5.89 -29.00
CA PHE A 473 26.45 5.54 -29.08
C PHE A 473 26.65 4.37 -30.05
N GLU A 474 27.80 4.34 -30.71
CA GLU A 474 28.17 3.26 -31.64
C GLU A 474 28.90 2.14 -30.90
N VAL A 475 28.60 0.88 -31.24
CA VAL A 475 29.31 -0.31 -30.75
C VAL A 475 30.07 -0.99 -31.89
N GLN A 476 31.38 -1.22 -31.70
CA GLN A 476 32.27 -1.84 -32.69
C GLN A 476 32.83 -3.22 -32.31
#